data_AF-A0A355WMT2-F1
#
_entry.id   AF-A0A355WMT2-F1
#
_cell.length_a   1.000
_cell.length_b   1.000
_cell.length_c   1.000
_cell.angle_alpha   90.00
_cell.angle_beta   90.00
_cell.angle_gamma   90.00
#
_symmetry.space_group_name_H-M   'P 1'
#
loop_
_entity.id
_entity.type
_entity.pdbx_description
1 polymer ?
#
loop_
_entity_poly.entity_id
_entity_poly.type
_entity_poly.pdbx_seq_one_letter_code
_entity_poly.pdbx_strand_id
1 'polypeptide(L)'
;DKDLAAVCLTDVLDDGLSMVYSFYDPLLHKESPGSFIILDHIEIAREADLPYVYLGYWVPGSQKMGYKSQFNALEVFHKNSWQDIKDPADYGQTINPLDIEPISDQVAKISLPEVDLTSPYSK
;
A
#
# COMPACT_ATOMS: atom_id res chain seq x y z
N ASP A 1 -26.09 0.67 -19.65
CA ASP A 1 -25.42 1.85 -19.07
C ASP A 1 -23.93 1.61 -18.92
N LYS A 2 -23.16 2.72 -18.87
CA LYS A 2 -21.74 2.73 -18.52
C LYS A 2 -21.58 3.37 -17.14
N ASP A 3 -22.02 2.66 -16.11
CA ASP A 3 -21.84 3.12 -14.73
C ASP A 3 -20.38 2.94 -14.31
N LEU A 4 -19.86 3.90 -13.52
CA LEU A 4 -18.48 3.88 -13.04
C LEU A 4 -18.31 2.80 -11.96
N ALA A 5 -17.63 1.71 -12.31
CA ALA A 5 -17.46 0.56 -11.42
C ALA A 5 -16.30 0.72 -10.42
N ALA A 6 -15.18 1.30 -10.84
CA ALA A 6 -13.98 1.44 -10.03
C ALA A 6 -13.11 2.62 -10.47
N VAL A 7 -12.30 3.14 -9.54
CA VAL A 7 -11.31 4.20 -9.78
C VAL A 7 -10.03 3.85 -9.05
N CYS A 8 -8.90 4.08 -9.72
CA CYS A 8 -7.56 3.93 -9.16
C CYS A 8 -6.74 5.20 -9.39
N LEU A 9 -6.04 5.65 -8.34
CA LEU A 9 -4.95 6.61 -8.44
C LEU A 9 -3.65 5.83 -8.39
N THR A 10 -2.89 5.89 -9.48
CA THR A 10 -1.66 5.14 -9.68
C THR A 10 -0.54 6.08 -10.09
N ASP A 11 0.59 6.02 -9.38
CA ASP A 11 1.81 6.71 -9.77
C ASP A 11 2.68 5.78 -10.61
N VAL A 12 3.36 6.33 -11.61
CA VAL A 12 4.35 5.61 -12.43
C VAL A 12 5.74 5.92 -11.87
N LEU A 13 6.47 4.87 -11.51
CA LEU A 13 7.84 4.93 -11.00
C LEU A 13 8.81 4.37 -12.06
N ASP A 14 10.11 4.51 -11.82
CA ASP A 14 11.16 4.04 -12.73
C ASP A 14 11.16 2.51 -12.90
N ASP A 15 10.65 1.76 -11.92
CA ASP A 15 10.64 0.29 -11.87
C ASP A 15 9.25 -0.32 -11.64
N GLY A 16 8.19 0.47 -11.61
CA GLY A 16 6.87 -0.07 -11.32
C GLY A 16 5.71 0.91 -11.28
N LEU A 17 4.52 0.36 -11.07
CA LEU A 17 3.30 1.12 -10.80
C LEU A 17 3.00 1.12 -9.30
N SER A 18 2.73 2.29 -8.72
CA SER A 18 2.33 2.41 -7.32
C SER A 18 0.84 2.66 -7.20
N MET A 19 0.11 1.68 -6.65
CA MET A 19 -1.33 1.76 -6.45
C MET A 19 -1.65 2.53 -5.16
N VAL A 20 -1.74 3.87 -5.26
CA VAL A 20 -1.87 4.78 -4.12
C VAL A 20 -3.26 4.66 -3.48
N TYR A 21 -4.32 4.79 -4.27
CA TYR A 21 -5.70 4.65 -3.82
C TYR A 21 -6.53 3.89 -4.84
N SER A 22 -7.41 3.01 -4.38
CA SER A 22 -8.37 2.31 -5.22
C SER A 22 -9.70 2.15 -4.49
N PHE A 23 -10.80 2.39 -5.18
CA PHE A 23 -12.15 2.16 -4.66
C PHE A 23 -13.08 1.71 -5.79
N TYR A 24 -14.18 1.07 -5.41
CA TYR A 24 -15.15 0.50 -6.33
C TYR A 24 -16.55 0.54 -5.74
N ASP A 25 -17.56 0.33 -6.59
CA ASP A 25 -18.96 0.26 -6.17
C ASP A 25 -19.14 -0.91 -5.16
N PRO A 26 -19.56 -0.65 -3.91
CA PRO A 26 -19.74 -1.69 -2.90
C PRO A 26 -20.75 -2.78 -3.31
N LEU A 27 -21.67 -2.51 -4.23
CA LEU A 27 -22.60 -3.51 -4.77
C LEU A 27 -21.87 -4.61 -5.55
N LEU A 28 -20.69 -4.31 -6.10
CA LEU A 28 -19.85 -5.23 -6.87
C LEU A 28 -18.91 -6.07 -5.99
N HIS A 29 -18.97 -5.97 -4.65
CA HIS A 29 -18.04 -6.68 -3.76
C HIS A 29 -17.93 -8.19 -4.06
N LYS A 30 -19.03 -8.85 -4.45
CA LYS A 30 -19.04 -10.28 -4.78
C LYS A 30 -18.29 -10.65 -6.06
N GLU A 31 -17.99 -9.66 -6.90
CA GLU A 31 -17.29 -9.82 -8.18
C GLU A 31 -15.77 -9.66 -8.04
N SER A 32 -15.28 -9.44 -6.81
CA SER A 32 -13.84 -9.24 -6.52
C SER A 32 -13.16 -8.11 -7.33
N PRO A 33 -13.77 -6.92 -7.46
CA PRO A 33 -13.21 -5.81 -8.25
C PRO A 33 -11.82 -5.39 -7.77
N GLY A 34 -11.51 -5.49 -6.47
CA GLY A 34 -10.16 -5.22 -5.95
C GLY A 34 -9.08 -6.13 -6.54
N SER A 35 -9.38 -7.43 -6.70
CA SER A 35 -8.44 -8.37 -7.33
C SER A 35 -8.34 -8.14 -8.84
N PHE A 36 -9.46 -7.82 -9.50
CA PHE A 36 -9.47 -7.47 -10.92
C PHE A 36 -8.58 -6.26 -11.21
N ILE A 37 -8.71 -5.19 -10.42
CA ILE A 37 -7.90 -3.99 -10.53
C ILE A 37 -6.40 -4.31 -10.44
N ILE A 38 -5.99 -5.20 -9.53
CA ILE A 38 -4.58 -5.62 -9.41
C ILE A 38 -4.12 -6.34 -10.68
N LEU A 39 -4.92 -7.29 -11.17
CA LEU A 39 -4.58 -8.04 -12.39
C LEU A 39 -4.47 -7.12 -13.61
N ASP A 40 -5.37 -6.15 -13.72
CA ASP A 40 -5.34 -5.10 -14.75
C ASP A 40 -4.04 -4.28 -14.67
N HIS A 41 -3.64 -3.85 -13.48
CA HIS A 41 -2.39 -3.11 -13.29
C HIS A 41 -1.14 -3.95 -13.55
N ILE A 42 -1.20 -5.26 -13.30
CA ILE A 42 -0.12 -6.19 -13.70
C ILE A 42 0.02 -6.20 -15.22
N GLU A 43 -1.09 -6.20 -15.97
CA GLU A 43 -1.02 -6.14 -17.43
C GLU A 43 -0.50 -4.78 -17.92
N ILE A 44 -0.97 -3.67 -17.34
CA ILE A 44 -0.44 -2.32 -17.67
C ILE A 44 1.07 -2.24 -17.40
N ALA A 45 1.56 -2.78 -16.27
CA ALA A 45 2.98 -2.81 -15.97
C ALA A 45 3.77 -3.64 -16.98
N ARG A 46 3.23 -4.80 -17.39
CA ARG A 46 3.84 -5.66 -18.42
C ARG A 46 3.91 -4.96 -19.78
N GLU A 47 2.84 -4.26 -20.19
CA GLU A 47 2.82 -3.48 -21.43
C GLU A 47 3.83 -2.32 -21.42
N ALA A 48 4.12 -1.77 -20.23
CA ALA A 48 5.08 -0.69 -20.02
C ALA A 48 6.51 -1.17 -19.74
N ASP A 49 6.79 -2.48 -19.82
CA ASP A 49 8.08 -3.09 -19.45
C ASP A 49 8.53 -2.78 -18.00
N LEU A 50 7.57 -2.58 -17.09
CA LEU A 50 7.82 -2.32 -15.67
C LEU A 50 7.75 -3.63 -14.86
N PRO A 51 8.80 -3.98 -14.08
CA PRO A 51 8.85 -5.26 -13.38
C PRO A 51 7.92 -5.35 -12.16
N TYR A 52 7.50 -4.23 -11.57
CA TYR A 52 6.77 -4.24 -10.29
C TYR A 52 5.41 -3.53 -10.32
N VAL A 53 4.50 -4.04 -9.49
CA VAL A 53 3.26 -3.35 -9.09
C VAL A 53 3.24 -3.28 -7.57
N TYR A 54 3.42 -2.08 -7.03
CA TYR A 54 3.41 -1.82 -5.60
C TYR A 54 1.97 -1.68 -5.10
N LEU A 55 1.50 -2.71 -4.40
CA LEU A 55 0.15 -2.76 -3.82
C LEU A 55 0.01 -1.86 -2.57
N GLY A 56 1.08 -1.18 -2.15
CA GLY A 56 1.13 -0.44 -0.90
C GLY A 56 1.14 -1.32 0.35
N TYR A 57 0.81 -0.74 1.50
CA TYR A 57 0.81 -1.48 2.77
C TYR A 57 -0.13 -2.68 2.76
N TRP A 58 0.26 -3.69 3.52
CA TRP A 58 -0.53 -4.88 3.81
C TRP A 58 -0.48 -5.16 5.31
N VAL A 59 -1.65 -5.42 5.91
CA VAL A 59 -1.77 -5.75 7.33
C VAL A 59 -2.17 -7.22 7.45
N PRO A 60 -1.28 -8.09 7.95
CA PRO A 60 -1.56 -9.49 8.20
C PRO A 60 -2.81 -9.68 9.08
N GLY A 61 -3.68 -10.60 8.70
CA GLY A 61 -4.95 -10.86 9.41
C GLY A 61 -6.07 -9.83 9.16
N SER A 62 -5.83 -8.76 8.39
CA SER A 62 -6.88 -7.80 8.04
C SER A 62 -7.86 -8.38 7.03
N GLN A 63 -9.15 -8.45 7.39
CA GLN A 63 -10.22 -8.90 6.48
C GLN A 63 -10.30 -8.02 5.21
N LYS A 64 -10.00 -6.72 5.34
CA LYS A 64 -10.06 -5.78 4.21
C LYS A 64 -8.87 -5.90 3.25
N MET A 65 -7.74 -6.46 3.69
CA MET A 65 -6.49 -6.49 2.93
C MET A 65 -5.98 -7.90 2.65
N GLY A 66 -6.68 -8.93 3.13
CA GLY A 66 -6.29 -10.32 2.98
C GLY A 66 -6.19 -10.79 1.53
N TYR A 67 -6.91 -10.15 0.60
CA TYR A 67 -6.83 -10.50 -0.82
C TYR A 67 -5.45 -10.22 -1.43
N LYS A 68 -4.69 -9.25 -0.90
CA LYS A 68 -3.35 -8.91 -1.42
C LYS A 68 -2.35 -10.04 -1.22
N SER A 69 -2.49 -10.87 -0.20
CA SER A 69 -1.57 -11.98 0.08
C SER A 69 -1.89 -13.26 -0.68
N GLN A 70 -2.89 -13.24 -1.58
CA GLN A 70 -3.30 -14.39 -2.38
C GLN A 70 -2.55 -14.49 -3.72
N PHE A 71 -1.71 -13.51 -4.06
CA PHE A 71 -0.91 -13.51 -5.28
C PHE A 71 0.40 -14.27 -5.06
N ASN A 72 0.72 -15.21 -5.97
CA ASN A 72 1.86 -16.13 -5.80
C ASN A 72 3.24 -15.48 -5.97
N ALA A 73 3.34 -14.36 -6.67
CA ALA A 73 4.59 -13.64 -6.94
C ALA A 73 4.74 -12.40 -6.05
N LEU A 74 4.19 -12.44 -4.84
CA LEU A 74 4.18 -11.29 -3.94
C LEU A 74 5.47 -11.25 -3.11
N GLU A 75 6.09 -10.08 -3.09
CA GLU A 75 7.18 -9.74 -2.17
C GLU A 75 6.67 -8.82 -1.06
N VAL A 76 7.31 -8.86 0.10
CA VAL A 76 7.07 -7.92 1.20
C VAL A 76 8.37 -7.28 1.65
N PHE A 77 8.31 -5.97 1.91
CA PHE A 77 9.40 -5.27 2.55
C PHE A 77 9.32 -5.48 4.06
N HIS A 78 10.17 -6.36 4.58
CA HIS A 78 10.22 -6.70 6.00
C HIS A 78 11.67 -6.70 6.50
N LYS A 79 11.88 -6.18 7.73
CA LYS A 79 13.21 -6.05 8.36
C LYS A 79 14.25 -5.42 7.42
N ASN A 80 13.87 -4.34 6.75
CA ASN A 80 14.72 -3.56 5.84
C ASN A 80 15.23 -4.35 4.61
N SER A 81 14.44 -5.31 4.13
CA SER A 81 14.74 -6.11 2.94
C SER A 81 13.47 -6.55 2.24
N TRP A 82 13.51 -6.68 0.91
CA TRP A 82 12.47 -7.33 0.12
C TRP A 82 12.63 -8.85 0.21
N GLN A 83 11.52 -9.56 0.40
CA GLN A 83 11.49 -11.02 0.56
C GLN A 83 10.23 -11.60 -0.10
N ASP A 84 10.37 -12.75 -0.76
CA ASP A 84 9.22 -13.52 -1.24
C ASP A 84 8.30 -13.89 -0.06
N ILE A 85 6.99 -13.69 -0.25
CA ILE A 85 6.01 -14.20 0.70
C ILE A 85 5.89 -15.72 0.51
N LYS A 86 6.12 -16.50 1.57
CA LYS A 86 5.88 -17.95 1.57
C LYS A 86 4.57 -18.27 2.24
N ASP A 87 4.48 -18.00 3.54
CA ASP A 87 3.24 -18.06 4.30
C ASP A 87 2.89 -16.65 4.82
N PRO A 88 1.75 -16.08 4.41
CA PRO A 88 1.27 -14.81 4.97
C PRO A 88 1.12 -14.83 6.50
N ALA A 89 0.93 -16.00 7.12
CA ALA A 89 0.87 -16.15 8.56
C ALA A 89 2.20 -15.83 9.25
N ASP A 90 3.35 -16.00 8.58
CA ASP A 90 4.68 -15.72 9.13
C ASP A 90 4.91 -14.23 9.41
N TYR A 91 4.14 -13.36 8.75
CA TYR A 91 4.21 -11.91 8.90
C TYR A 91 3.20 -11.39 9.93
N GLY A 92 2.39 -12.27 10.52
CA GLY A 92 1.48 -11.97 11.62
C GLY A 92 2.18 -11.24 12.76
N GLN A 93 1.63 -10.09 13.12
CA GLN A 93 2.06 -9.25 14.23
C GLN A 93 2.25 -10.07 15.53
N THR A 94 3.48 -10.37 15.95
CA THR A 94 3.85 -10.24 17.36
C THR A 94 4.05 -8.75 17.65
N ILE A 95 2.98 -7.95 17.61
CA ILE A 95 3.03 -6.69 18.36
C ILE A 95 2.92 -7.11 19.80
N ASN A 96 4.03 -7.08 20.53
CA ASN A 96 3.92 -6.82 21.94
C ASN A 96 3.59 -5.33 22.06
N PRO A 97 2.42 -4.94 22.60
CA PRO A 97 2.05 -3.53 22.74
C PRO A 97 3.06 -2.73 23.59
N LEU A 98 3.94 -3.42 24.33
CA LEU A 98 5.04 -2.84 25.10
C LEU A 98 6.27 -2.51 24.25
N ASP A 99 6.41 -3.06 23.04
CA ASP A 99 7.59 -2.87 22.17
C ASP A 99 7.42 -1.66 21.24
N ILE A 100 6.23 -1.07 21.16
CA ILE A 100 5.97 0.14 20.39
C ILE A 100 6.03 1.33 21.35
N GLU A 101 6.99 2.22 21.16
CA GLU A 101 7.01 3.49 21.89
C GLU A 101 5.68 4.23 21.65
N PRO A 102 5.02 4.75 22.71
CA PRO A 102 3.80 5.53 22.57
C PRO A 102 3.95 6.64 21.52
N ILE A 103 2.88 6.91 20.76
CA ILE A 103 2.87 7.97 19.73
C ILE A 103 3.31 9.32 20.31
N SER A 104 3.00 9.59 21.60
CA SER A 104 3.47 10.79 22.30
C SER A 104 4.99 10.92 22.31
N ASP A 105 5.70 9.82 22.51
CA ASP A 105 7.14 9.79 22.67
C ASP A 105 7.84 9.85 21.31
N GLN A 106 7.22 9.23 20.30
CA GLN A 106 7.64 9.38 18.90
C GLN A 106 7.50 10.84 18.44
N VAL A 107 6.35 11.48 18.73
CA VAL A 107 6.08 12.89 18.36
C VAL A 107 7.01 13.84 19.10
N ALA A 108 7.32 13.58 20.38
CA ALA A 108 8.24 14.40 21.16
C ALA A 108 9.68 14.42 20.60
N LYS A 109 10.07 13.39 19.86
CA LYS A 109 11.39 13.28 19.21
C LYS A 109 11.45 13.93 17.82
N ILE A 110 10.32 14.37 17.27
CA ILE A 110 10.29 15.08 15.99
C ILE A 110 10.88 16.48 16.22
N SER A 111 12.08 16.71 15.69
CA SER A 111 12.64 18.05 15.57
C SER A 111 11.93 18.76 14.41
N LEU A 112 11.05 19.69 14.73
CA LEU A 112 10.44 20.54 13.72
C LEU A 112 11.47 21.60 13.28
N PRO A 113 11.66 21.83 11.97
CA PRO A 113 12.47 22.94 11.51
C PRO A 113 11.89 24.26 12.04
N GLU A 114 12.77 25.18 12.45
CA GLU A 114 12.33 26.52 12.86
C GLU A 114 11.58 27.16 11.69
N VAL A 115 10.30 27.48 11.92
CA VAL A 115 9.51 28.24 10.96
C VAL A 115 10.00 29.67 11.04
N ASP A 116 10.72 30.12 10.02
CA ASP A 116 11.10 31.53 9.87
C ASP A 116 9.84 32.36 9.58
N LEU A 117 9.25 32.91 10.64
CA LEU A 117 8.08 33.79 10.58
C LEU A 117 8.37 35.13 9.87
N THR A 118 9.62 35.40 9.49
CA THR A 118 10.01 36.62 8.75
C THR A 118 10.15 36.37 7.24
N SER A 119 10.02 35.12 6.79
CA SER A 119 10.00 34.79 5.37
C SER A 119 8.70 35.26 4.71
N PRO A 120 8.76 36.05 3.61
CA PRO A 120 7.56 36.49 2.89
C PRO A 120 6.81 35.34 2.19
N TYR A 121 7.31 34.11 2.30
CA TYR A 121 6.73 32.91 1.70
C TYR A 121 6.19 31.89 2.71
N SER A 122 6.11 32.20 4.01
CA SER A 122 5.35 31.39 4.96
C SER A 122 3.85 31.66 4.79
N LYS A 123 3.20 30.86 3.94
CA LYS A 123 1.76 30.62 3.94
C LYS A 123 1.49 29.16 4.24
#